data_AF-A0A926RBW3-F1
#
_entry.id   AF-A0A926RBW3-F1
#
_cell.length_a   1.000
_cell.length_b   1.000
_cell.length_c   1.000
_cell.angle_alpha   90.00
_cell.angle_beta   90.00
_cell.angle_gamma   90.00
#
_symmetry.space_group_name_H-M   'P 1'
#
loop_
_entity.id
_entity.type
_entity.pdbx_description
1 polymer ?
#
loop_
_entity_poly.entity_id
_entity_poly.type
_entity_poly.pdbx_seq_one_letter_code
_entity_poly.pdbx_strand_id
1 'polypeptide(L)' 'MPDSIKELQSRLKKGDVMDRFSRLLGKFSREKSEAKLAQHLNKKVEAPEANANGTSGYLIKEGKNAGKVLKHIKTDRTKL' A
#
# COMPACT_ATOMS: atom_id res chain seq x y z
N MET A 1 31.05 -34.32 -36.46
CA MET A 1 30.07 -33.21 -36.28
C MET A 1 28.74 -33.62 -35.60
N PRO A 2 28.18 -34.83 -35.73
CA PRO A 2 26.96 -35.19 -35.00
C PRO A 2 27.20 -35.46 -33.50
N ASP A 3 28.43 -35.80 -33.12
CA ASP A 3 28.76 -36.18 -31.73
C ASP A 3 28.79 -34.99 -30.76
N SER A 4 29.15 -33.79 -31.22
CA SER A 4 29.18 -32.59 -30.35
C SER A 4 27.78 -32.11 -29.96
N ILE A 5 26.78 -32.30 -30.83
CA ILE A 5 25.39 -31.95 -30.54
C ILE A 5 24.82 -32.90 -29.48
N LYS A 6 25.10 -34.21 -29.58
CA LYS A 6 24.71 -35.20 -28.56
C LYS A 6 25.39 -34.93 -27.22
N GLU A 7 26.67 -34.55 -27.24
CA GLU A 7 27.41 -34.20 -26.02
C GLU A 7 26.81 -32.95 -25.34
N LEU A 8 26.52 -31.89 -26.10
CA LEU A 8 25.82 -30.70 -25.61
C LEU A 8 24.44 -31.03 -25.02
N GLN A 9 23.66 -31.88 -25.68
CA GLN A 9 22.36 -32.34 -25.19
C GLN A 9 22.47 -33.21 -23.93
N SER A 10 23.52 -34.01 -23.79
CA SER A 10 23.76 -34.82 -22.59
C SER A 10 24.14 -33.99 -21.36
N ARG A 11 24.84 -32.86 -21.55
CA ARG A 11 25.15 -31.88 -20.50
C ARG A 11 23.91 -31.11 -20.06
N LEU A 12 22.99 -30.91 -20.99
CA LEU A 12 21.71 -30.24 -20.76
C LEU A 12 20.64 -31.27 -20.36
N LYS A 13 20.65 -31.74 -19.11
CA LYS A 13 19.56 -32.61 -18.62
C LYS A 13 18.23 -31.90 -18.82
N LYS A 14 17.33 -32.49 -19.60
CA LYS A 14 16.00 -31.92 -19.94
C LYS A 14 15.19 -31.50 -18.69
N GLY A 15 15.41 -32.18 -17.56
CA GLY A 15 14.86 -31.83 -16.25
C GLY A 15 15.43 -30.54 -15.64
N ASP A 16 16.71 -30.25 -15.80
CA ASP A 16 17.38 -29.05 -15.24
C ASP A 16 16.94 -27.76 -15.96
N VAL A 17 16.64 -27.85 -17.25
CA VAL A 17 16.15 -26.69 -18.02
C VAL A 17 14.72 -26.36 -17.62
N MET A 18 13.84 -27.36 -17.57
CA MET A 18 12.46 -27.18 -17.14
C MET A 18 12.37 -26.73 -15.68
N ASP A 19 13.20 -27.28 -14.79
CA ASP A 19 13.26 -26.89 -13.38
C ASP A 19 13.64 -25.40 -13.21
N ARG A 20 14.65 -24.92 -13.95
CA ARG A 20 15.03 -23.50 -13.93
C ARG A 20 13.92 -22.57 -14.39
N PHE A 21 13.22 -22.90 -15.47
CA PHE A 21 12.10 -22.09 -15.97
C PHE A 21 10.92 -22.12 -15.01
N SER A 22 10.54 -23.29 -14.50
CA SER A 22 9.50 -23.43 -13.48
C SER A 22 9.83 -22.63 -12.22
N ARG A 23 11.09 -22.64 -11.79
CA ARG A 23 11.57 -21.87 -10.63
C ARG A 23 11.53 -20.37 -10.88
N LEU A 24 11.92 -19.91 -12.07
CA LEU A 24 11.84 -18.49 -12.45
C LEU A 24 10.39 -18.00 -12.48
N LEU A 25 9.49 -18.76 -13.12
CA LEU A 25 8.06 -18.43 -13.18
C LEU A 25 7.41 -18.46 -11.81
N GLY A 26 7.80 -19.40 -10.95
CA GLY A 26 7.36 -19.48 -9.56
C GLY A 26 7.79 -18.25 -8.75
N LYS A 27 9.04 -17.80 -8.90
CA LYS A 27 9.54 -16.57 -8.26
C LYS A 27 8.77 -15.33 -8.73
N PHE A 28 8.65 -15.15 -10.04
CA PHE A 28 7.92 -14.02 -10.62
C PHE A 28 6.46 -13.96 -10.13
N SER A 29 5.79 -15.11 -10.06
CA SER A 29 4.41 -15.18 -9.58
C SER A 29 4.28 -14.75 -8.11
N ARG A 30 5.24 -15.16 -7.26
CA ARG A 30 5.30 -14.75 -5.85
C ARG A 30 5.56 -13.25 -5.71
N GLU A 31 6.59 -12.74 -6.37
CA GLU A 31 6.94 -11.30 -6.37
C GLU A 31 5.76 -10.43 -6.83
N LYS A 32 5.05 -10.84 -7.88
CA LYS A 32 3.85 -10.14 -8.36
C LYS A 32 2.73 -10.14 -7.31
N SER A 33 2.53 -11.25 -6.59
CA SER A 33 1.52 -11.34 -5.54
C SER A 33 1.86 -10.46 -4.33
N GLU A 34 3.14 -10.43 -3.93
CA GLU A 34 3.65 -9.58 -2.85
C GLU A 34 3.53 -8.09 -3.20
N ALA A 35 3.92 -7.71 -4.42
CA ALA A 35 3.79 -6.34 -4.90
C ALA A 35 2.33 -5.87 -4.92
N LYS A 36 1.40 -6.74 -5.35
CA LYS A 36 -0.03 -6.44 -5.33
C LYS A 36 -0.55 -6.25 -3.91
N LEU A 37 -0.14 -7.12 -2.97
CA LEU A 37 -0.50 -7.00 -1.55
C LEU A 37 0.02 -5.70 -0.95
N ALA A 38 1.29 -5.37 -1.17
CA ALA A 38 1.91 -4.13 -0.71
C ALA A 38 1.17 -2.90 -1.27
N GLN A 39 0.81 -2.91 -2.55
CA GLN A 39 0.02 -1.83 -3.16
C GLN A 39 -1.36 -1.68 -2.50
N HIS A 40 -2.04 -2.79 -2.18
CA HIS A 40 -3.33 -2.74 -1.49
C HIS A 40 -3.21 -2.23 -0.06
N LEU A 41 -2.17 -2.62 0.67
CA LEU A 41 -1.91 -2.13 2.02
C LEU A 41 -1.62 -0.62 1.98
N ASN A 42 -0.70 -0.19 1.12
CA ASN A 42 -0.35 1.23 0.99
C ASN A 42 -1.53 2.11 0.54
N LYS A 43 -2.43 1.60 -0.31
CA LYS A 43 -3.67 2.31 -0.66
C LYS A 43 -4.65 2.44 0.51
N LYS A 44 -4.62 1.49 1.44
CA LYS A 44 -5.49 1.47 2.63
C LYS A 44 -4.88 2.22 3.82
N VAL A 45 -3.61 2.59 3.75
CA VAL A 45 -3.02 3.57 4.68
C VAL A 45 -3.50 4.95 4.25
N GLU A 46 -4.78 5.22 4.47
CA GLU A 46 -5.22 6.60 4.62
C GLU A 46 -4.67 7.07 5.96
N ALA A 47 -3.92 8.18 5.96
CA ALA A 47 -3.59 8.84 7.21
C ALA A 47 -4.91 9.06 7.96
N PRO A 48 -5.01 8.71 9.25
CA PRO A 48 -6.20 9.06 10.01
C PRO A 48 -6.44 10.54 9.81
N GLU A 49 -7.68 10.90 9.42
CA GLU A 49 -8.14 12.29 9.28
C GLU A 49 -7.89 13.01 10.60
N ALA A 50 -6.67 13.54 10.78
CA ALA A 50 -6.25 14.19 12.00
C ALA A 50 -7.10 15.44 12.28
N ASN A 51 -7.76 15.94 11.23
CA ASN A 51 -8.50 17.17 11.19
C ASN A 51 -9.82 16.96 10.44
N ALA A 52 -10.75 16.17 10.98
CA ALA A 52 -12.13 16.18 10.49
C ALA A 52 -12.60 17.65 10.33
N ASN A 53 -12.61 18.14 9.09
CA ASN A 53 -12.92 19.51 8.71
C ASN A 53 -12.14 20.65 9.42
N GLY A 54 -10.86 20.45 9.76
CA GLY A 54 -9.94 21.56 10.14
C GLY A 54 -10.37 22.45 11.32
N THR A 55 -11.37 22.06 12.09
CA THR A 55 -11.98 22.91 13.11
C THR A 55 -11.81 22.28 14.48
N SER A 56 -10.70 22.63 15.13
CA SER A 56 -10.54 22.44 16.57
C SER A 56 -11.48 23.41 17.29
N GLY A 57 -12.60 22.90 17.79
CA GLY A 57 -13.63 23.69 18.47
C GLY A 57 -14.67 22.82 19.16
N TYR A 58 -15.50 23.42 20.00
CA TYR A 58 -16.58 22.70 20.69
C TYR A 58 -17.80 22.53 19.78
N LEU A 59 -18.29 21.30 19.63
CA LEU A 59 -19.56 21.01 18.95
C LEU A 59 -20.73 21.43 19.85
N ILE A 60 -21.57 22.33 19.34
CA ILE A 60 -22.80 22.72 20.04
C ILE A 60 -23.86 21.64 19.81
N LYS A 61 -24.31 20.97 20.88
CA LYS A 61 -25.28 19.87 20.81
C LYS A 61 -26.73 20.35 20.73
N GLU A 62 -27.06 21.49 21.34
CA GLU A 62 -28.45 21.93 21.53
C GLU A 62 -28.61 23.46 21.32
N GLY A 63 -29.82 23.88 20.95
CA GLY A 63 -30.19 25.30 20.77
C GLY A 63 -30.11 25.83 19.32
N LYS A 64 -30.32 27.14 19.13
CA LYS A 64 -30.41 27.82 17.82
C LYS A 64 -29.18 27.63 16.91
N ASN A 65 -28.04 27.24 17.49
CA ASN A 65 -26.78 27.01 16.78
C ASN A 65 -26.29 25.55 16.89
N ALA A 66 -27.19 24.59 17.19
CA ALA A 66 -26.87 23.17 17.20
C ALA A 66 -26.26 22.72 15.85
N GLY A 67 -25.21 21.92 15.91
CA GLY A 67 -24.46 21.43 14.74
C GLY A 67 -23.39 22.38 14.20
N LYS A 68 -23.25 23.59 14.74
CA LYS A 68 -22.15 24.50 14.41
C LYS A 68 -20.95 24.27 15.34
N VAL A 69 -19.73 24.39 14.81
CA VAL A 69 -18.49 24.32 15.58
C VAL A 69 -18.05 25.73 16.00
N LEU A 70 -17.86 25.94 17.31
CA LEU A 70 -17.38 27.20 17.87
C LEU A 70 -15.84 27.26 17.72
N LYS A 71 -15.34 28.17 16.88
CA LYS A 71 -13.89 28.47 16.78
C LYS A 71 -13.38 28.84 18.17
N HIS A 72 -12.18 28.39 18.55
CA HIS A 72 -11.54 28.83 19.80
C HIS A 72 -11.51 30.37 19.87
N ILE A 73 -12.38 30.95 20.67
CA ILE A 73 -12.39 32.39 20.91
C ILE A 73 -11.26 32.63 21.91
N LYS A 74 -10.09 33.07 21.41
CA LYS A 74 -9.10 33.69 22.28
C LYS A 74 -9.72 35.03 22.73
N THR A 75 -10.13 35.12 23.98
CA THR A 75 -10.62 36.38 24.55
C THR A 75 -9.42 37.32 24.66
N ASP A 76 -9.35 38.34 23.80
CA ASP A 76 -8.43 39.44 24.02
C ASP A 76 -8.93 40.22 25.25
N ARG A 77 -8.15 40.16 26.33
CA ARG A 77 -8.43 40.82 27.63
C ARG A 77 -8.50 42.35 27.55
N THR A 78 -8.33 42.95 26.38
CA THR A 78 -8.27 44.40 26.16
C THR A 78 -9.62 45.07 25.87
N LYS A 79 -10.73 44.32 25.84
CA LYS A 79 -12.09 44.87 25.69
C LYS A 79 -13.10 44.26 26.66
N LEU A 80 -12.78 44.31 27.95
CA LEU A 80 -13.75 44.16 29.04
C LEU A 80 -14.04 45.53 29.65
#